data_AF-A0AAD5MZ55-F1
#
_entry.id   AF-A0AAD5MZ55-F1
#
_cell.length_a   1.000
_cell.length_b   1.000
_cell.length_c   1.000
_cell.angle_alpha   90.00
_cell.angle_beta   90.00
_cell.angle_gamma   90.00
#
_symmetry.space_group_name_H-M   'P 1'
#
loop_
_entity.id
_entity.type
_entity.pdbx_description
1 polymer ?
#
loop_
_entity_poly.entity_id
_entity_poly.type
_entity_poly.pdbx_seq_one_letter_code
_entity_poly.pdbx_strand_id
1 'polypeptide(L)'
;MWNVFDKIYKMFKTSSLYTILPFSELSPVLHLYIVTNTESFLAFPHRLEAVLDMCCIVLKDDDNSGDENHLYAAKLMECILLECPSHTTKVIPPILMSVFDRLTKPFEDGLNELKPLLIIVIVAALYVNLEATLQTFRQIAPENHNLVDYVCDEFLSCYKKMEGIHNRRMALIGICLYFQLPPSIRPSLISADPKKVLEVSLSIFESLLRAQKLLAQSKNDESDSEDSEEESDDDEVDRKLPKKGQHHRKVHEPEHLSDDEDEIDEMTLDYMDSYVKGGPLNDDEDENSDSAIESSFFEETESEAFTTKFDGEKGQDVFVFFKRTMEEFERNEPELFLKMVGNLSPNVAQSLQNLIKECEQHAKSEESKQVEEAGGYNFDAAAVVPESFNFNS
;
A
#
# COMPACT_ATOMS: atom_id res chain seq x y z
N MET A 1 12.27 -20.45 17.66
CA MET A 1 12.29 -19.51 16.53
C MET A 1 13.55 -18.66 16.51
N TRP A 2 13.88 -17.85 17.52
CA TRP A 2 15.08 -16.99 17.50
C TRP A 2 16.42 -17.70 17.23
N ASN A 3 16.66 -18.91 17.77
CA ASN A 3 17.86 -19.67 17.42
C ASN A 3 17.95 -20.05 15.92
N VAL A 4 16.83 -20.12 15.21
CA VAL A 4 16.77 -20.36 13.76
C VAL A 4 17.13 -19.07 13.04
N PHE A 5 16.59 -17.92 13.47
CA PHE A 5 16.98 -16.60 12.98
C PHE A 5 18.51 -16.39 13.04
N ASP A 6 19.14 -16.68 14.17
CA ASP A 6 20.59 -16.53 14.33
C ASP A 6 21.39 -17.42 13.36
N LYS A 7 20.87 -18.63 13.09
CA LYS A 7 21.48 -19.56 12.12
C LYS A 7 21.29 -19.08 10.69
N ILE A 8 20.12 -18.53 10.36
CA ILE A 8 19.84 -17.92 9.04
C ILE A 8 20.84 -16.81 8.78
N TYR A 9 21.00 -15.87 9.70
CA TYR A 9 21.95 -14.77 9.54
C TYR A 9 23.39 -15.28 9.41
N LYS A 10 23.80 -16.23 10.27
CA LYS A 10 25.13 -16.83 10.18
C LYS A 10 25.36 -17.53 8.84
N MET A 11 24.37 -18.24 8.33
CA MET A 11 24.43 -18.92 7.04
C MET A 11 24.57 -17.92 5.90
N PHE A 12 23.80 -16.84 5.91
CA PHE A 12 23.90 -15.74 4.96
C PHE A 12 25.33 -15.15 4.94
N LYS A 13 25.96 -14.94 6.10
CA LYS A 13 27.31 -14.35 6.19
C LYS A 13 28.45 -15.31 5.84
N THR A 14 28.24 -16.62 5.94
CA THR A 14 29.31 -17.64 5.77
C THR A 14 29.31 -18.25 4.37
N SER A 15 28.15 -18.33 3.74
CA SER A 15 28.02 -18.80 2.36
C SER A 15 28.46 -17.68 1.40
N SER A 16 29.12 -18.03 0.30
CA SER A 16 29.06 -17.16 -0.89
C SER A 16 27.58 -16.99 -1.23
N LEU A 17 27.12 -15.74 -1.36
CA LEU A 17 25.72 -15.31 -1.42
C LEU A 17 24.80 -16.17 -2.33
N TYR A 18 25.35 -16.91 -3.29
CA TYR A 18 24.62 -17.65 -4.33
C TYR A 18 24.46 -19.16 -4.10
N THR A 19 25.10 -19.75 -3.07
CA THR A 19 25.30 -21.21 -3.07
C THR A 19 24.21 -22.00 -2.32
N ILE A 20 23.27 -21.34 -1.62
CA ILE A 20 22.28 -22.07 -0.79
C ILE A 20 20.83 -21.61 -1.02
N LEU A 21 20.54 -20.32 -1.07
CA LEU A 21 19.16 -19.81 -1.20
C LEU A 21 19.16 -18.38 -1.73
N PRO A 22 18.35 -18.02 -2.74
CA PRO A 22 18.18 -16.63 -3.16
C PRO A 22 17.53 -15.81 -2.02
N PHE A 23 17.79 -14.50 -2.01
CA PHE A 23 17.23 -13.61 -0.99
C PHE A 23 15.70 -13.47 -1.14
N SER A 24 15.17 -13.59 -2.37
CA SER A 24 13.72 -13.64 -2.61
C SER A 24 13.01 -14.75 -1.84
N GLU A 25 13.61 -15.93 -1.71
CA GLU A 25 13.06 -17.02 -0.90
C GLU A 25 13.27 -16.83 0.61
N LEU A 26 14.33 -16.12 1.01
CA LEU A 26 14.60 -15.85 2.42
C LEU A 26 13.72 -14.72 2.98
N SER A 27 13.41 -13.73 2.14
CA SER A 27 12.76 -12.49 2.53
C SER A 27 11.40 -12.67 3.22
N PRO A 28 10.47 -13.54 2.73
CA PRO A 28 9.19 -13.78 3.40
C PRO A 28 9.36 -14.29 4.84
N VAL A 29 10.34 -15.15 5.09
CA VAL A 29 10.61 -15.67 6.44
C VAL A 29 11.13 -14.56 7.36
N LEU A 30 11.98 -13.67 6.86
CA LEU A 30 12.48 -12.53 7.62
C LEU A 30 11.37 -11.52 7.93
N HIS A 31 10.45 -11.30 6.98
CA HIS A 31 9.28 -10.46 7.17
C HIS A 31 8.42 -10.96 8.33
N LEU A 32 8.11 -12.26 8.37
CA LEU A 32 7.36 -12.85 9.49
C LEU A 32 8.03 -12.62 10.86
N TYR A 33 9.36 -12.70 10.94
CA TYR A 33 10.08 -12.37 12.19
C TYR A 33 9.87 -10.92 12.65
N ILE A 34 9.64 -9.99 11.72
CA ILE A 34 9.39 -8.57 12.00
C ILE A 34 7.94 -8.34 12.43
N VAL A 35 6.97 -8.88 11.68
CA VAL A 35 5.55 -8.52 11.84
C VAL A 35 4.82 -9.37 12.87
N THR A 36 5.18 -10.65 13.08
CA THR A 36 4.44 -11.53 14.02
C THR A 36 4.51 -11.04 15.46
N ASN A 37 5.66 -10.54 15.90
CA ASN A 37 5.81 -9.92 17.22
C ASN A 37 6.95 -8.90 17.19
N THR A 38 6.64 -7.70 16.71
CA THR A 38 7.60 -6.61 16.55
C THR A 38 8.29 -6.25 17.86
N GLU A 39 7.58 -6.29 18.99
CA GLU A 39 8.16 -5.98 20.30
C GLU A 39 9.26 -6.99 20.67
N SER A 40 9.00 -8.28 20.50
CA SER A 40 10.00 -9.32 20.73
C SER A 40 11.16 -9.23 19.73
N PHE A 41 10.90 -8.84 18.48
CA PHE A 41 11.95 -8.61 17.50
C PHE A 41 12.88 -7.46 17.95
N LEU A 42 12.29 -6.33 18.36
CA LEU A 42 13.01 -5.13 18.81
C LEU A 42 13.62 -5.24 20.21
N ALA A 43 13.21 -6.22 21.01
CA ALA A 43 13.76 -6.45 22.35
C ALA A 43 15.28 -6.70 22.34
N PHE A 44 15.85 -7.14 21.20
CA PHE A 44 17.28 -7.36 21.03
C PHE A 44 17.81 -6.64 19.78
N PRO A 45 18.64 -5.59 19.92
CA PRO A 45 19.09 -4.76 18.79
C PRO A 45 19.77 -5.52 17.65
N HIS A 46 20.47 -6.61 17.95
CA HIS A 46 21.17 -7.42 16.95
C HIS A 46 20.23 -8.02 15.89
N ARG A 47 18.94 -8.19 16.19
CA ARG A 47 17.97 -8.78 15.25
C ARG A 47 17.64 -7.82 14.13
N LEU A 48 17.30 -6.58 14.50
CA LEU A 48 17.12 -5.49 13.55
C LEU A 48 18.40 -5.24 12.75
N GLU A 49 19.55 -5.20 13.43
CA GLU A 49 20.85 -5.02 12.77
C GLU A 49 21.17 -6.15 11.77
N ALA A 50 20.85 -7.40 12.12
CA ALA A 50 21.08 -8.55 11.24
C ALA A 50 20.22 -8.49 9.98
N VAL A 51 18.91 -8.21 10.08
CA VAL A 51 18.05 -8.09 8.90
C VAL A 51 18.50 -6.92 8.03
N LEU A 52 18.76 -5.77 8.63
CA LEU A 52 19.21 -4.58 7.92
C LEU A 52 20.57 -4.81 7.23
N ASP A 53 21.52 -5.48 7.89
CA ASP A 53 22.80 -5.86 7.29
C ASP A 53 22.60 -6.77 6.06
N MET A 54 21.71 -7.77 6.15
CA MET A 54 21.38 -8.62 5.00
C MET A 54 20.81 -7.81 3.84
N CYS A 55 19.80 -6.96 4.08
CA CYS A 55 19.22 -6.10 3.05
C CYS A 55 20.26 -5.16 2.43
N CYS A 56 21.12 -4.54 3.24
CA CYS A 56 22.17 -3.64 2.75
C CYS A 56 23.23 -4.36 1.93
N ILE A 57 23.57 -5.62 2.27
CA ILE A 57 24.53 -6.43 1.51
C ILE A 57 23.93 -6.81 0.17
N VAL A 58 22.69 -7.32 0.16
CA VAL A 58 22.00 -7.71 -1.08
C VAL A 58 21.86 -6.50 -1.99
N LEU A 59 21.40 -5.35 -1.49
CA LEU A 59 21.16 -4.18 -2.35
C LEU A 59 22.44 -3.57 -2.97
N LYS A 60 23.63 -3.94 -2.48
CA LYS A 60 24.93 -3.44 -2.96
C LYS A 60 25.66 -4.42 -3.89
N ASP A 61 25.19 -5.66 -3.99
CA ASP A 61 25.89 -6.75 -4.67
C ASP A 61 25.48 -6.87 -6.14
N ASP A 62 25.82 -5.85 -6.93
CA ASP A 62 25.40 -5.76 -8.33
C ASP A 62 25.91 -6.91 -9.21
N ASP A 63 27.04 -7.51 -8.83
CA ASP A 63 27.69 -8.54 -9.62
C ASP A 63 26.94 -9.87 -9.56
N ASN A 64 26.21 -10.14 -8.46
CA ASN A 64 25.57 -11.43 -8.35
C ASN A 64 24.25 -11.52 -7.56
N SER A 65 23.73 -10.45 -6.96
CA SER A 65 22.29 -10.36 -6.69
C SER A 65 21.57 -9.72 -7.88
N GLY A 66 20.76 -10.52 -8.59
CA GLY A 66 19.85 -10.00 -9.61
C GLY A 66 18.78 -9.08 -9.02
N ASP A 67 18.12 -8.32 -9.88
CA ASP A 67 17.18 -7.26 -9.46
C ASP A 67 15.96 -7.75 -8.67
N GLU A 68 15.58 -9.02 -8.83
CA GLU A 68 14.58 -9.66 -7.97
C GLU A 68 15.01 -9.67 -6.49
N ASN A 69 16.27 -10.01 -6.20
CA ASN A 69 16.77 -9.99 -4.82
C ASN A 69 16.86 -8.56 -4.28
N HIS A 70 17.21 -7.60 -5.13
CA HIS A 70 17.18 -6.17 -4.79
C HIS A 70 15.76 -5.70 -4.44
N LEU A 71 14.75 -6.17 -5.18
CA LEU A 71 13.33 -5.87 -4.93
C LEU A 71 12.92 -6.33 -3.53
N TYR A 72 13.18 -7.59 -3.19
CA TYR A 72 12.85 -8.13 -1.87
C TYR A 72 13.66 -7.51 -0.73
N ALA A 73 14.92 -7.12 -0.99
CA ALA A 73 15.72 -6.36 -0.02
C ALA A 73 15.12 -4.96 0.24
N ALA A 74 14.72 -4.25 -0.82
CA ALA A 74 14.04 -2.97 -0.71
C ALA A 74 12.70 -3.11 0.02
N LYS A 75 11.90 -4.14 -0.28
CA LYS A 75 10.61 -4.38 0.39
C LYS A 75 10.78 -4.59 1.90
N LEU A 76 11.77 -5.40 2.31
CA LEU A 76 12.07 -5.55 3.73
C LEU A 76 12.55 -4.26 4.40
N MET A 77 13.32 -3.42 3.70
CA MET A 77 13.73 -2.12 4.25
C MET A 77 12.51 -1.21 4.48
N GLU A 78 11.53 -1.20 3.56
CA GLU A 78 10.25 -0.53 3.77
C GLU A 78 9.52 -1.10 4.99
N CYS A 79 9.36 -2.42 5.08
CA CYS A 79 8.69 -3.05 6.23
C CYS A 79 9.37 -2.67 7.55
N ILE A 80 10.71 -2.63 7.60
CA ILE A 80 11.45 -2.19 8.78
C ILE A 80 11.10 -0.74 9.15
N LEU A 81 11.02 0.17 8.18
CA LEU A 81 10.67 1.57 8.43
C LEU A 81 9.27 1.70 9.04
N LEU A 82 8.28 1.00 8.46
CA LEU A 82 6.88 1.08 8.87
C LEU A 82 6.59 0.34 10.18
N GLU A 83 7.28 -0.78 10.44
CA GLU A 83 7.05 -1.61 11.62
C GLU A 83 7.83 -1.17 12.86
N CYS A 84 8.98 -0.52 12.68
CA CYS A 84 9.93 -0.25 13.77
C CYS A 84 10.04 1.26 14.11
N PRO A 85 8.93 1.96 14.46
CA PRO A 85 8.91 3.42 14.59
C PRO A 85 9.90 3.96 15.64
N SER A 86 10.13 3.20 16.72
CA SER A 86 11.03 3.57 17.82
C SER A 86 12.52 3.58 17.45
N HIS A 87 12.89 3.02 16.29
CA HIS A 87 14.28 2.88 15.84
C HIS A 87 14.57 3.62 14.53
N THR A 88 13.59 4.38 14.01
CA THR A 88 13.64 5.08 12.71
C THR A 88 14.92 5.91 12.53
N THR A 89 15.33 6.71 13.52
CA THR A 89 16.54 7.54 13.43
C THR A 89 17.82 6.74 13.20
N LYS A 90 17.89 5.48 13.68
CA LYS A 90 19.07 4.61 13.50
C LYS A 90 19.06 3.90 12.15
N VAL A 91 17.88 3.49 11.66
CA VAL A 91 17.75 2.67 10.44
C VAL A 91 17.67 3.51 9.17
N ILE A 92 17.15 4.73 9.24
CA ILE A 92 16.98 5.61 8.07
C ILE A 92 18.30 5.87 7.34
N PRO A 93 19.41 6.27 8.00
CA PRO A 93 20.65 6.56 7.30
C PRO A 93 21.20 5.39 6.45
N PRO A 94 21.43 4.19 6.98
CA PRO A 94 21.92 3.07 6.18
C PRO A 94 20.93 2.61 5.09
N ILE A 95 19.61 2.67 5.34
CA ILE A 95 18.60 2.33 4.33
C ILE A 95 18.70 3.29 3.15
N LEU A 96 18.61 4.60 3.40
CA LEU A 96 18.63 5.60 2.33
C LEU A 96 19.96 5.60 1.58
N MET A 97 21.09 5.45 2.28
CA MET A 97 22.39 5.34 1.60
C MET A 97 22.43 4.17 0.62
N SER A 98 21.92 2.99 0.99
CA SER A 98 21.84 1.84 0.08
C SER A 98 20.84 2.05 -1.07
N VAL A 99 19.68 2.65 -0.78
CA VAL A 99 18.65 2.94 -1.79
C VAL A 99 19.14 3.93 -2.83
N PHE A 100 19.75 5.05 -2.41
CA PHE A 100 20.30 6.03 -3.35
C PHE A 100 21.46 5.45 -4.15
N ASP A 101 22.35 4.67 -3.54
CA ASP A 101 23.40 3.95 -4.29
C ASP A 101 22.80 3.09 -5.40
N ARG A 102 21.78 2.28 -5.07
CA ARG A 102 21.09 1.43 -6.06
C ARG A 102 20.39 2.24 -7.15
N LEU A 103 19.77 3.39 -6.83
CA LEU A 103 19.11 4.25 -7.82
C LEU A 103 20.10 4.81 -8.87
N THR A 104 21.40 4.88 -8.58
CA THR A 104 22.41 5.33 -9.56
C THR A 104 22.81 4.25 -10.58
N LYS A 105 22.35 3.02 -10.40
CA LYS A 105 22.73 1.85 -11.21
C LYS A 105 21.62 1.47 -12.20
N PRO A 106 21.96 0.84 -13.34
CA PRO A 106 20.95 0.39 -14.30
C PRO A 106 20.00 -0.65 -13.68
N PHE A 107 18.82 -0.79 -14.27
CA PHE A 107 17.83 -1.80 -13.90
C PHE A 107 17.77 -2.86 -15.00
N GLU A 108 17.53 -4.11 -14.62
CA GLU A 108 17.31 -5.22 -15.54
C GLU A 108 16.06 -4.96 -16.40
N ASP A 109 16.15 -5.31 -17.68
CA ASP A 109 15.01 -5.22 -18.59
C ASP A 109 13.91 -6.20 -18.17
N GLY A 110 12.69 -5.71 -18.01
CA GLY A 110 11.51 -6.53 -17.69
C GLY A 110 11.05 -6.45 -16.22
N LEU A 111 11.93 -6.14 -15.27
CA LEU A 111 11.53 -5.92 -13.87
C LEU A 111 11.19 -4.44 -13.63
N ASN A 112 9.92 -4.11 -13.83
CA ASN A 112 9.46 -2.72 -13.76
C ASN A 112 9.20 -2.21 -12.32
N GLU A 113 9.17 -3.09 -11.33
CA GLU A 113 8.74 -2.80 -9.96
C GLU A 113 9.86 -2.24 -9.06
N LEU A 114 11.13 -2.62 -9.32
CA LEU A 114 12.24 -2.29 -8.42
C LEU A 114 12.45 -0.78 -8.25
N LYS A 115 12.49 -0.02 -9.36
CA LYS A 115 12.67 1.43 -9.29
C LYS A 115 11.51 2.11 -8.51
N PRO A 116 10.23 1.89 -8.84
CA PRO A 116 9.11 2.34 -8.03
C PRO A 116 9.26 1.99 -6.54
N LEU A 117 9.59 0.75 -6.21
CA LEU A 117 9.72 0.31 -4.83
C LEU A 117 10.85 1.04 -4.07
N LEU A 118 12.00 1.28 -4.71
CA LEU A 118 13.09 2.07 -4.12
C LEU A 118 12.63 3.50 -3.79
N ILE A 119 11.81 4.12 -4.65
CA ILE A 119 11.22 5.43 -4.38
C ILE A 119 10.22 5.35 -3.22
N ILE A 120 9.41 4.30 -3.17
CA ILE A 120 8.46 4.05 -2.08
C ILE A 120 9.17 3.87 -0.73
N VAL A 121 10.33 3.21 -0.68
CA VAL A 121 11.17 3.14 0.54
C VAL A 121 11.57 4.55 1.03
N ILE A 122 11.90 5.47 0.12
CA ILE A 122 12.22 6.86 0.48
C ILE A 122 10.97 7.58 1.02
N VAL A 123 9.81 7.35 0.39
CA VAL A 123 8.53 7.89 0.86
C VAL A 123 8.18 7.36 2.25
N ALA A 124 8.38 6.07 2.51
CA ALA A 124 8.21 5.48 3.84
C ALA A 124 9.13 6.16 4.87
N ALA A 125 10.39 6.43 4.52
CA ALA A 125 11.32 7.14 5.40
C ALA A 125 10.86 8.58 5.71
N LEU A 126 10.36 9.31 4.70
CA LEU A 126 9.77 10.65 4.89
C LEU A 126 8.54 10.60 5.79
N TYR A 127 7.67 9.61 5.60
CA TYR A 127 6.45 9.42 6.37
C TYR A 127 6.73 9.16 7.85
N VAL A 128 7.66 8.24 8.14
CA VAL A 128 7.92 7.82 9.54
C VAL A 128 8.78 8.81 10.31
N ASN A 129 9.73 9.50 9.66
CA ASN A 129 10.58 10.49 10.32
C ASN A 129 11.20 11.48 9.31
N LEU A 130 10.47 12.56 9.04
CA LEU A 130 10.87 13.62 8.12
C LEU A 130 12.25 14.21 8.46
N GLU A 131 12.50 14.56 9.73
CA GLU A 131 13.74 15.24 10.13
C GLU A 131 14.97 14.34 9.92
N ALA A 132 14.91 13.08 10.36
CA ALA A 132 16.00 12.13 10.16
C ALA A 132 16.28 11.87 8.67
N THR A 133 15.23 11.82 7.86
CA THR A 133 15.34 11.64 6.40
C THR A 133 16.00 12.84 5.73
N LEU A 134 15.57 14.07 6.05
CA LEU A 134 16.18 15.28 5.50
C LEU A 134 17.64 15.47 5.96
N GLN A 135 17.95 15.13 7.21
CA GLN A 135 19.34 15.11 7.69
C GLN A 135 20.19 14.11 6.90
N THR A 136 19.64 12.94 6.60
CA THR A 136 20.32 11.92 5.80
C THR A 136 20.53 12.39 4.35
N PHE A 137 19.54 13.04 3.73
CA PHE A 137 19.68 13.62 2.39
C PHE A 137 20.87 14.58 2.30
N ARG A 138 21.02 15.45 3.31
CA ARG A 138 22.17 16.38 3.40
C ARG A 138 23.52 15.66 3.56
N GLN A 139 23.54 14.46 4.13
CA GLN A 139 24.76 13.65 4.25
C GLN A 139 25.09 12.95 2.93
N ILE A 140 24.08 12.45 2.23
CA ILE A 140 24.24 11.74 0.95
C ILE A 140 24.72 12.69 -0.14
N ALA A 141 24.16 13.90 -0.20
CA ALA A 141 24.53 14.89 -1.19
C ALA A 141 24.76 16.28 -0.56
N PRO A 142 25.91 16.49 0.15
CA PRO A 142 26.17 17.75 0.86
C PRO A 142 26.19 18.99 -0.04
N GLU A 143 26.66 18.80 -1.29
CA GLU A 143 26.77 19.86 -2.31
C GLU A 143 25.50 20.00 -3.16
N ASN A 144 24.51 19.10 -3.00
CA ASN A 144 23.27 19.11 -3.78
C ASN A 144 22.08 19.41 -2.86
N HIS A 145 21.66 20.67 -2.83
CA HIS A 145 20.53 21.11 -2.01
C HIS A 145 19.17 20.54 -2.47
N ASN A 146 19.12 19.87 -3.62
CA ASN A 146 17.87 19.54 -4.32
C ASN A 146 17.58 18.03 -4.36
N LEU A 147 18.03 17.25 -3.37
CA LEU A 147 17.75 15.81 -3.37
C LEU A 147 16.23 15.53 -3.29
N VAL A 148 15.47 16.39 -2.62
CA VAL A 148 14.00 16.32 -2.59
C VAL A 148 13.39 16.53 -3.99
N ASP A 149 13.92 17.46 -4.79
CA ASP A 149 13.50 17.62 -6.19
C ASP A 149 13.83 16.38 -7.01
N TYR A 150 15.04 15.85 -6.86
CA TYR A 150 15.44 14.61 -7.55
C TYR A 150 14.48 13.46 -7.24
N VAL A 151 14.16 13.22 -5.96
CA VAL A 151 13.20 12.16 -5.58
C VAL A 151 11.81 12.44 -6.17
N CYS A 152 11.36 13.70 -6.19
CA CYS A 152 10.08 14.08 -6.78
C CYS A 152 10.06 13.81 -8.30
N ASP A 153 11.13 14.16 -9.02
CA ASP A 153 11.28 13.91 -10.45
C ASP A 153 11.31 12.41 -10.76
N GLU A 154 12.07 11.63 -9.97
CA GLU A 154 12.15 10.18 -10.11
C GLU A 154 10.79 9.52 -9.83
N PHE A 155 10.07 9.94 -8.78
CA PHE A 155 8.71 9.52 -8.47
C PHE A 155 7.78 9.73 -9.68
N LEU A 156 7.79 10.91 -10.27
CA LEU A 156 6.95 11.26 -11.42
C LEU A 156 7.35 10.50 -12.70
N SER A 157 8.60 10.06 -12.79
CA SER A 157 9.07 9.25 -13.91
C SER A 157 8.49 7.83 -13.90
N CYS A 158 8.11 7.31 -12.71
CA CYS A 158 7.75 5.92 -12.53
C CYS A 158 6.41 5.67 -11.82
N TYR A 159 5.64 6.69 -11.45
CA TYR A 159 4.38 6.52 -10.69
C TYR A 159 3.37 5.55 -11.34
N LYS A 160 3.33 5.47 -12.68
CA LYS A 160 2.44 4.53 -13.41
C LYS A 160 2.82 3.06 -13.23
N LYS A 161 4.05 2.79 -12.77
CA LYS A 161 4.58 1.44 -12.50
C LYS A 161 4.47 1.06 -11.02
N MET A 162 3.83 1.90 -10.20
CA MET A 162 3.53 1.57 -8.80
C MET A 162 2.30 0.66 -8.77
N GLU A 163 2.56 -0.63 -8.86
CA GLU A 163 1.58 -1.71 -8.80
C GLU A 163 1.33 -2.15 -7.36
N GLY A 164 0.17 -2.75 -7.09
CA GLY A 164 -0.27 -3.11 -5.74
C GLY A 164 -1.03 -2.01 -4.98
N ILE A 165 -1.86 -2.41 -4.00
CA ILE A 165 -2.69 -1.49 -3.21
C ILE A 165 -1.81 -0.72 -2.22
N HIS A 166 -0.90 -1.41 -1.54
CA HIS A 166 0.02 -0.82 -0.57
C HIS A 166 0.87 0.28 -1.23
N ASN A 167 1.55 -0.06 -2.34
CA ASN A 167 2.45 0.89 -2.99
C ASN A 167 1.71 2.14 -3.50
N ARG A 168 0.47 2.01 -3.99
CA ARG A 168 -0.36 3.15 -4.41
C ARG A 168 -0.79 4.02 -3.23
N ARG A 169 -1.18 3.41 -2.10
CA ARG A 169 -1.46 4.14 -0.86
C ARG A 169 -0.22 4.90 -0.39
N MET A 170 0.94 4.25 -0.35
CA MET A 170 2.21 4.89 0.02
C MET A 170 2.60 6.01 -0.94
N ALA A 171 2.39 5.85 -2.25
CA ALA A 171 2.67 6.88 -3.24
C ALA A 171 1.84 8.17 -2.98
N LEU A 172 0.55 8.01 -2.69
CA LEU A 172 -0.35 9.11 -2.35
C LEU A 172 0.03 9.79 -1.02
N ILE A 173 0.45 9.02 -0.02
CA ILE A 173 1.05 9.58 1.21
C ILE A 173 2.28 10.44 0.86
N GLY A 174 3.16 9.95 -0.03
CA GLY A 174 4.33 10.69 -0.50
C GLY A 174 3.98 12.04 -1.14
N ILE A 175 2.96 12.08 -2.00
CA ILE A 175 2.47 13.33 -2.59
C ILE A 175 1.98 14.28 -1.50
N CYS A 176 1.17 13.78 -0.56
CA CYS A 176 0.67 14.59 0.55
C CYS A 176 1.81 15.19 1.39
N LEU A 177 2.83 14.38 1.70
CA LEU A 177 4.02 14.85 2.41
C LEU A 177 4.71 15.98 1.65
N TYR A 178 4.85 15.89 0.32
CA TYR A 178 5.44 16.97 -0.46
C TYR A 178 4.66 18.29 -0.35
N PHE A 179 3.32 18.25 -0.32
CA PHE A 179 2.50 19.45 -0.12
C PHE A 179 2.64 20.04 1.29
N GLN A 180 2.84 19.19 2.29
CA GLN A 180 3.06 19.60 3.69
C GLN A 180 4.46 20.19 3.93
N LEU A 181 5.43 19.97 3.03
CA LEU A 181 6.78 20.51 3.19
C LEU A 181 6.78 22.05 3.15
N PRO A 182 7.60 22.70 4.02
CA PRO A 182 7.83 24.13 3.98
C PRO A 182 8.40 24.59 2.62
N PRO A 183 8.10 25.82 2.16
CA PRO A 183 8.55 26.34 0.87
C PRO A 183 10.06 26.24 0.62
N SER A 184 10.89 26.27 1.66
CA SER A 184 12.35 26.19 1.54
C SER A 184 12.89 24.81 1.13
N ILE A 185 12.10 23.75 1.32
CA ILE A 185 12.51 22.36 1.04
C ILE A 185 11.47 21.56 0.24
N ARG A 186 10.32 22.17 -0.04
CA ARG A 186 9.26 21.62 -0.90
C ARG A 186 9.81 21.41 -2.32
N PRO A 187 9.45 20.31 -3.02
CA PRO A 187 9.77 20.16 -4.43
C PRO A 187 9.35 21.39 -5.24
N SER A 188 10.27 21.90 -6.03
CA SER A 188 10.10 23.03 -6.94
C SER A 188 8.91 22.83 -7.88
N LEU A 189 8.60 21.58 -8.25
CA LEU A 189 7.44 21.26 -9.06
C LEU A 189 6.12 21.68 -8.42
N ILE A 190 5.95 21.57 -7.11
CA ILE A 190 4.71 22.00 -6.44
C ILE A 190 4.52 23.51 -6.58
N SER A 191 5.60 24.27 -6.63
CA SER A 191 5.54 25.72 -6.85
C SER A 191 5.35 26.06 -8.34
N ALA A 192 6.06 25.34 -9.21
CA ALA A 192 6.10 25.59 -10.65
C ALA A 192 4.83 25.14 -11.37
N ASP A 193 4.30 23.96 -11.02
CA ASP A 193 3.15 23.31 -11.66
C ASP A 193 2.43 22.34 -10.70
N PRO A 194 1.73 22.87 -9.68
CA PRO A 194 0.99 22.03 -8.73
C PRO A 194 -0.14 21.23 -9.40
N LYS A 195 -0.64 21.72 -10.54
CA LYS A 195 -1.70 21.08 -11.32
C LYS A 195 -1.26 19.72 -11.88
N LYS A 196 -0.01 19.62 -12.37
CA LYS A 196 0.56 18.34 -12.79
C LYS A 196 0.62 17.32 -11.64
N VAL A 197 0.96 17.78 -10.43
CA VAL A 197 0.99 16.91 -9.23
C VAL A 197 -0.42 16.45 -8.87
N LEU A 198 -1.43 17.33 -8.98
CA LEU A 198 -2.84 16.95 -8.81
C LEU A 198 -3.27 15.90 -9.83
N GLU A 199 -2.97 16.08 -11.12
CA GLU A 199 -3.32 15.11 -12.18
C GLU A 199 -2.67 13.72 -11.93
N VAL A 200 -1.43 13.71 -11.44
CA VAL A 200 -0.75 12.47 -11.03
C VAL A 200 -1.45 11.85 -9.82
N SER A 201 -1.85 12.64 -8.83
CA SER A 201 -2.59 12.17 -7.65
C SER A 201 -3.90 11.50 -8.07
N LEU A 202 -4.67 12.15 -8.95
CA LEU A 202 -5.93 11.61 -9.49
C LEU A 202 -5.70 10.28 -10.21
N SER A 203 -4.66 10.19 -11.04
CA SER A 203 -4.33 8.95 -11.74
C SER A 203 -3.99 7.80 -10.80
N ILE A 204 -3.34 8.07 -9.66
CA ILE A 204 -3.01 7.03 -8.66
C ILE A 204 -4.26 6.64 -7.88
N PHE A 205 -5.11 7.59 -7.48
CA PHE A 205 -6.39 7.30 -6.81
C PHE A 205 -7.33 6.46 -7.68
N GLU A 206 -7.47 6.80 -8.96
CA GLU A 206 -8.28 6.01 -9.91
C GLU A 206 -7.75 4.58 -10.06
N SER A 207 -6.41 4.41 -10.08
CA SER A 207 -5.79 3.08 -10.11
C SER A 207 -5.98 2.32 -8.78
N LEU A 208 -5.92 3.01 -7.64
CA LEU A 208 -6.12 2.42 -6.32
C LEU A 208 -7.56 1.92 -6.15
N LEU A 209 -8.55 2.74 -6.50
CA LEU A 209 -9.97 2.37 -6.43
C LEU A 209 -10.27 1.17 -7.35
N ARG A 210 -9.66 1.12 -8.53
CA ARG A 210 -9.78 -0.05 -9.43
C ARG A 210 -9.22 -1.31 -8.78
N ALA A 211 -8.01 -1.24 -8.21
CA ALA A 211 -7.37 -2.37 -7.54
C ALA A 211 -8.19 -2.89 -6.36
N GLN A 212 -8.75 -1.97 -5.55
CA GLN A 212 -9.61 -2.31 -4.43
C GLN A 212 -10.91 -3.00 -4.88
N LYS A 213 -11.55 -2.50 -5.96
CA LYS A 213 -12.75 -3.12 -6.52
C LYS A 213 -12.49 -4.55 -7.00
N LEU A 214 -11.36 -4.78 -7.69
CA LEU A 214 -10.98 -6.11 -8.17
C LEU A 214 -10.74 -7.07 -6.99
N LEU A 215 -10.06 -6.62 -5.93
CA LEU A 215 -9.84 -7.42 -4.73
C LEU A 215 -11.16 -7.76 -4.01
N ALA A 216 -12.13 -6.85 -3.97
CA ALA A 216 -13.44 -7.11 -3.39
C ALA A 216 -14.23 -8.14 -4.21
N GLN A 217 -14.17 -8.04 -5.55
CA GLN A 217 -14.83 -8.99 -6.44
C GLN A 217 -14.24 -10.40 -6.33
N SER A 218 -12.91 -10.53 -6.28
CA SER A 218 -12.26 -11.84 -6.16
C SER A 218 -12.61 -12.55 -4.84
N LYS A 219 -12.75 -11.80 -3.75
CA LYS A 219 -13.17 -12.34 -2.44
C LYS A 219 -14.61 -12.85 -2.46
N ASN A 220 -15.52 -12.12 -3.11
CA ASN A 220 -16.93 -12.51 -3.19
C ASN A 220 -17.11 -13.77 -4.07
N ASP A 221 -16.38 -13.87 -5.20
CA ASP A 221 -16.44 -15.03 -6.09
C ASP A 221 -15.89 -16.32 -5.42
N GLU A 222 -14.89 -16.19 -4.54
CA GLU A 222 -14.37 -17.29 -3.73
C GLU A 222 -15.38 -17.74 -2.66
N SER A 223 -16.15 -16.82 -2.07
CA SER A 223 -17.18 -17.15 -1.08
C SER A 223 -18.44 -17.82 -1.67
N ASP A 224 -18.84 -17.45 -2.89
CA ASP A 224 -20.01 -18.04 -3.57
C ASP A 224 -19.76 -19.47 -4.10
N SER A 225 -18.50 -19.91 -4.17
CA SER A 225 -18.12 -21.24 -4.65
C SER A 225 -18.16 -22.33 -3.56
N GLU A 226 -18.35 -21.98 -2.28
CA GLU A 226 -18.43 -22.95 -1.17
C GLU A 226 -19.87 -23.39 -0.84
N ASP A 227 -20.90 -22.78 -1.41
CA ASP A 227 -22.32 -23.05 -1.08
C ASP A 227 -23.07 -23.94 -2.09
N SER A 228 -22.35 -24.60 -3.02
CA SER A 228 -22.94 -25.49 -4.04
C SER A 228 -22.67 -26.99 -3.80
N GLU A 229 -22.70 -27.45 -2.55
CA GLU A 229 -22.86 -28.87 -2.24
C GLU A 229 -24.31 -29.14 -1.80
N GLU A 230 -25.26 -28.92 -2.73
CA GLU A 230 -26.60 -29.50 -2.58
C GLU A 230 -26.50 -31.02 -2.73
N GLU A 231 -26.58 -31.68 -1.58
CA GLU A 231 -26.97 -33.06 -1.33
C GLU A 231 -27.91 -33.64 -2.41
N SER A 232 -27.33 -34.38 -3.37
CA SER A 232 -28.09 -35.33 -4.20
C SER A 232 -28.05 -36.70 -3.52
N ASP A 233 -28.98 -36.91 -2.60
CA ASP A 233 -29.34 -38.23 -2.09
C ASP A 233 -30.07 -39.06 -3.18
N ASP A 234 -29.98 -40.38 -3.05
CA ASP A 234 -30.70 -41.44 -3.78
C ASP A 234 -30.15 -41.92 -5.15
N ASP A 235 -29.30 -42.96 -5.14
CA ASP A 235 -29.75 -44.31 -5.56
C ASP A 235 -28.72 -45.43 -5.31
N GLU A 236 -29.26 -46.64 -5.13
CA GLU A 236 -28.72 -47.77 -4.36
C GLU A 236 -27.76 -48.75 -5.12
N VAL A 237 -26.88 -49.39 -4.33
CA VAL A 237 -26.21 -50.73 -4.41
C VAL A 237 -25.04 -51.14 -5.36
N ASP A 238 -23.96 -51.56 -4.66
CA ASP A 238 -23.05 -52.72 -4.83
C ASP A 238 -21.97 -52.74 -5.95
N ARG A 239 -20.69 -52.57 -5.55
CA ARG A 239 -19.63 -53.62 -5.62
C ARG A 239 -18.24 -53.17 -5.12
N LYS A 240 -17.80 -53.83 -4.03
CA LYS A 240 -16.43 -54.30 -3.65
C LYS A 240 -15.16 -53.50 -4.06
N LEU A 241 -14.44 -53.05 -3.02
CA LEU A 241 -13.00 -52.69 -2.88
C LEU A 241 -11.97 -53.58 -3.64
N PRO A 242 -10.66 -53.21 -3.82
CA PRO A 242 -9.83 -52.33 -2.95
C PRO A 242 -8.71 -51.41 -3.57
N LYS A 243 -8.39 -50.35 -2.80
CA LYS A 243 -7.06 -49.77 -2.42
C LYS A 243 -5.96 -49.46 -3.46
N LYS A 244 -5.56 -48.17 -3.46
CA LYS A 244 -4.19 -47.57 -3.32
C LYS A 244 -4.39 -46.05 -3.52
N GLY A 245 -4.01 -45.10 -2.67
CA GLY A 245 -2.95 -45.02 -1.68
C GLY A 245 -2.12 -43.78 -2.01
N GLN A 246 -2.44 -42.61 -1.45
CA GLN A 246 -1.50 -41.50 -1.25
C GLN A 246 -2.10 -40.48 -0.28
N HIS A 247 -1.49 -40.38 0.89
CA HIS A 247 -1.77 -39.39 1.91
C HIS A 247 -1.06 -38.08 1.54
N HIS A 248 -1.82 -37.03 1.22
CA HIS A 248 -1.34 -35.66 1.42
C HIS A 248 -1.85 -35.19 2.78
N ARG A 249 -0.88 -34.92 3.64
CA ARG A 249 -1.02 -34.49 5.04
C ARG A 249 -1.38 -33.01 5.03
N LYS A 250 -2.63 -32.69 5.39
CA LYS A 250 -3.08 -31.35 5.78
C LYS A 250 -2.22 -30.86 6.95
N VAL A 251 -1.62 -29.69 6.80
CA VAL A 251 -1.06 -28.94 7.93
C VAL A 251 -2.19 -28.04 8.43
N HIS A 252 -2.50 -28.23 9.70
CA HIS A 252 -3.49 -27.54 10.48
C HIS A 252 -3.04 -26.08 10.69
N GLU A 253 -3.80 -25.11 10.18
CA GLU A 253 -3.80 -23.78 10.78
C GLU A 253 -4.54 -23.85 12.12
N PRO A 254 -4.10 -23.09 13.14
CA PRO A 254 -4.87 -22.91 14.35
C PRO A 254 -5.98 -21.89 14.09
N GLU A 255 -7.21 -22.39 14.14
CA GLU A 255 -8.44 -21.60 14.32
C GLU A 255 -8.23 -20.57 15.45
N HIS A 256 -8.27 -19.29 15.08
CA HIS A 256 -8.66 -18.23 15.98
C HIS A 256 -9.97 -17.65 15.43
N LEU A 257 -11.06 -18.07 16.07
CA LEU A 257 -12.38 -17.48 15.94
C LEU A 257 -12.30 -16.03 16.44
N SER A 258 -12.43 -15.07 15.52
CA SER A 258 -13.06 -13.77 15.77
C SER A 258 -14.06 -13.57 14.66
N ASP A 259 -15.24 -14.13 14.89
CA ASP A 259 -16.50 -13.74 14.30
C ASP A 259 -16.81 -12.32 14.81
N ASP A 260 -16.97 -11.36 13.90
CA ASP A 260 -17.94 -10.26 13.96
C ASP A 260 -17.67 -9.24 12.80
N GLU A 261 -18.54 -9.34 11.79
CA GLU A 261 -19.08 -8.29 10.91
C GLU A 261 -18.15 -7.36 10.10
N ASP A 262 -17.73 -7.82 8.91
CA ASP A 262 -17.44 -6.95 7.76
C ASP A 262 -18.53 -7.14 6.69
N GLU A 263 -19.72 -6.61 6.92
CA GLU A 263 -20.61 -6.25 5.81
C GLU A 263 -19.97 -5.03 5.11
N ILE A 264 -19.32 -5.26 3.98
CA ILE A 264 -19.06 -4.18 3.02
C ILE A 264 -20.44 -3.62 2.67
N ASP A 265 -20.74 -2.39 3.09
CA ASP A 265 -22.01 -1.72 2.84
C ASP A 265 -22.40 -1.89 1.37
N GLU A 266 -23.47 -2.66 1.10
CA GLU A 266 -24.01 -2.90 -0.25
C GLU A 266 -24.18 -1.58 -1.02
N MET A 267 -24.41 -0.47 -0.32
CA MET A 267 -24.52 0.86 -0.91
C MET A 267 -23.21 1.37 -1.55
N THR A 268 -22.05 0.98 -1.01
CA THR A 268 -20.73 1.30 -1.58
C THR A 268 -20.51 0.49 -2.86
N LEU A 269 -20.95 -0.77 -2.86
CA LEU A 269 -20.83 -1.68 -4.01
C LEU A 269 -21.73 -1.25 -5.17
N ASP A 270 -23.00 -0.92 -4.88
CA ASP A 270 -23.99 -0.47 -5.87
C ASP A 270 -23.59 0.88 -6.51
N TYR A 271 -23.01 1.80 -5.74
CA TYR A 271 -22.54 3.06 -6.28
C TYR A 271 -21.33 2.88 -7.20
N MET A 272 -20.37 2.02 -6.83
CA MET A 272 -19.21 1.69 -7.67
C MET A 272 -19.58 0.94 -8.96
N ASP A 273 -20.70 0.19 -8.99
CA ASP A 273 -21.20 -0.44 -10.22
C ASP A 273 -21.94 0.57 -11.12
N SER A 274 -22.73 1.47 -10.54
CA SER A 274 -23.41 2.55 -11.28
C SER A 274 -22.44 3.51 -11.98
N TYR A 275 -21.24 3.68 -11.43
CA TYR A 275 -20.21 4.58 -11.95
C TYR A 275 -19.52 4.05 -13.23
N VAL A 276 -19.45 2.73 -13.42
CA VAL A 276 -18.84 2.11 -14.62
C VAL A 276 -19.83 2.02 -15.78
N LYS A 277 -21.13 1.86 -15.49
CA LYS A 277 -22.20 1.75 -16.50
C LYS A 277 -22.78 3.11 -16.93
N GLY A 278 -22.37 4.22 -16.32
CA GLY A 278 -22.99 5.55 -16.45
C GLY A 278 -22.51 6.45 -17.61
N GLY A 279 -22.11 5.91 -18.76
CA GLY A 279 -21.98 6.69 -20.00
C GLY A 279 -23.30 6.71 -20.79
N PRO A 280 -23.70 7.80 -21.48
CA PRO A 280 -25.02 7.86 -22.09
C PRO A 280 -25.17 6.79 -23.18
N LEU A 281 -26.13 5.88 -22.96
CA LEU A 281 -26.58 4.85 -23.88
C LEU A 281 -27.14 5.52 -25.15
N ASN A 282 -26.32 5.57 -26.20
CA ASN A 282 -26.84 5.52 -27.56
C ASN A 282 -26.93 4.04 -27.93
N ASP A 283 -28.18 3.59 -27.99
CA ASP A 283 -28.63 2.30 -28.47
C ASP A 283 -28.37 2.24 -29.98
N ASP A 284 -27.33 1.53 -30.41
CA ASP A 284 -27.21 0.99 -31.76
C ASP A 284 -26.23 -0.20 -31.74
N GLU A 285 -26.73 -1.30 -32.29
CA GLU A 285 -26.15 -2.64 -32.38
C GLU A 285 -24.75 -2.65 -33.01
N ASP A 286 -23.82 -3.43 -32.44
CA ASP A 286 -22.95 -4.32 -33.22
C ASP A 286 -22.23 -5.35 -32.31
N GLU A 287 -22.50 -6.62 -32.63
CA GLU A 287 -21.85 -7.80 -32.07
C GLU A 287 -20.34 -7.84 -32.42
N ASN A 288 -19.57 -8.50 -31.55
CA ASN A 288 -18.13 -8.79 -31.59
C ASN A 288 -17.18 -7.67 -31.16
N SER A 289 -16.77 -7.73 -29.89
CA SER A 289 -15.40 -7.35 -29.53
C SER A 289 -14.91 -8.15 -28.31
N ASP A 290 -14.11 -9.18 -28.58
CA ASP A 290 -13.03 -9.72 -27.75
C ASP A 290 -13.16 -9.59 -26.21
N SER A 291 -13.94 -10.47 -25.60
CA SER A 291 -13.87 -10.76 -24.15
C SER A 291 -12.64 -11.59 -23.74
N ALA A 292 -11.56 -11.53 -24.52
CA ALA A 292 -10.36 -12.36 -24.36
C ALA A 292 -9.10 -11.57 -23.93
N ILE A 293 -9.21 -10.28 -23.60
CA ILE A 293 -8.07 -9.43 -23.17
C ILE A 293 -8.30 -8.80 -21.78
N GLU A 294 -9.22 -9.33 -20.98
CA GLU A 294 -9.44 -8.88 -19.59
C GLU A 294 -9.04 -9.97 -18.58
N SER A 295 -8.07 -10.81 -18.93
CA SER A 295 -7.53 -11.88 -18.07
C SER A 295 -6.04 -11.70 -17.72
N SER A 296 -5.46 -10.54 -18.02
CA SER A 296 -4.05 -10.22 -17.72
C SER A 296 -3.86 -9.13 -16.67
N PHE A 297 -4.88 -8.81 -15.88
CA PHE A 297 -4.83 -7.76 -14.86
C PHE A 297 -4.82 -8.37 -13.45
N PHE A 298 -3.85 -9.26 -13.20
CA PHE A 298 -3.49 -9.64 -11.82
C PHE A 298 -2.71 -8.46 -11.23
N GLU A 299 -3.41 -7.58 -10.51
CA GLU A 299 -2.87 -6.34 -9.93
C GLU A 299 -2.27 -6.54 -8.53
N GLU A 300 -2.09 -7.80 -8.12
CA GLU A 300 -1.44 -8.20 -6.87
C GLU A 300 -0.02 -8.69 -7.18
N THR A 301 0.98 -7.90 -6.80
CA THR A 301 2.38 -8.30 -6.91
C THR A 301 2.74 -9.20 -5.73
N GLU A 302 3.68 -10.14 -5.89
CA GLU A 302 4.14 -10.99 -4.77
C GLU A 302 4.68 -10.16 -3.58
N SER A 303 5.11 -8.93 -3.85
CA SER A 303 5.56 -7.99 -2.83
C SER A 303 4.42 -7.46 -1.94
N GLU A 304 3.17 -7.46 -2.39
CA GLU A 304 2.00 -7.05 -1.58
C GLU A 304 1.73 -8.03 -0.42
N ALA A 305 2.25 -9.27 -0.47
CA ALA A 305 2.19 -10.21 0.65
C ALA A 305 2.96 -9.70 1.90
N PHE A 306 3.83 -8.70 1.75
CA PHE A 306 4.64 -8.11 2.82
C PHE A 306 3.88 -7.00 3.54
N THR A 307 2.77 -7.36 4.19
CA THR A 307 1.91 -6.43 4.90
C THR A 307 2.57 -5.84 6.15
N THR A 308 2.12 -4.65 6.55
CA THR A 308 2.59 -3.92 7.73
C THR A 308 1.40 -3.32 8.50
N LYS A 309 1.65 -2.71 9.66
CA LYS A 309 0.67 -1.92 10.43
C LYS A 309 0.08 -0.76 9.64
N PHE A 310 0.76 -0.28 8.61
CA PHE A 310 0.20 0.72 7.69
C PHE A 310 -0.98 0.16 6.88
N ASP A 311 -0.97 -1.15 6.63
CA ASP A 311 -1.98 -1.83 5.81
C ASP A 311 -3.23 -2.21 6.59
N GLY A 312 -3.09 -2.43 7.91
CA GLY A 312 -4.21 -2.80 8.78
C GLY A 312 -5.17 -1.65 9.08
N GLU A 313 -6.24 -1.95 9.80
CA GLU A 313 -7.33 -1.03 10.16
C GLU A 313 -6.87 0.26 10.86
N LYS A 314 -5.82 0.15 11.68
CA LYS A 314 -5.24 1.28 12.41
C LYS A 314 -4.23 2.09 11.58
N GLY A 315 -4.01 1.67 10.34
CA GLY A 315 -3.18 2.37 9.37
C GLY A 315 -3.80 3.70 8.96
N GLN A 316 -3.00 4.58 8.38
CA GLN A 316 -3.50 5.87 7.90
C GLN A 316 -4.42 5.67 6.69
N ASP A 317 -5.66 6.17 6.79
CA ASP A 317 -6.54 6.30 5.64
C ASP A 317 -5.99 7.40 4.71
N VAL A 318 -5.73 7.03 3.46
CA VAL A 318 -5.07 7.90 2.48
C VAL A 318 -6.01 8.96 1.91
N PHE A 319 -7.31 8.67 1.83
CA PHE A 319 -8.32 9.63 1.37
C PHE A 319 -8.54 10.72 2.42
N VAL A 320 -8.64 10.32 3.69
CA VAL A 320 -8.71 11.27 4.81
C VAL A 320 -7.42 12.10 4.90
N PHE A 321 -6.25 11.45 4.78
CA PHE A 321 -4.97 12.15 4.81
C PHE A 321 -4.82 13.16 3.68
N PHE A 322 -5.25 12.79 2.47
CA PHE A 322 -5.27 13.68 1.30
C PHE A 322 -6.20 14.86 1.52
N LYS A 323 -7.44 14.63 1.96
CA LYS A 323 -8.43 15.69 2.25
C LYS A 323 -7.85 16.72 3.22
N ARG A 324 -7.36 16.26 4.38
CA ARG A 324 -6.75 17.13 5.39
C ARG A 324 -5.57 17.91 4.83
N THR A 325 -4.73 17.26 4.03
CA THR A 325 -3.57 17.89 3.40
C THR A 325 -3.99 18.99 2.44
N MET A 326 -5.01 18.76 1.60
CA MET A 326 -5.51 19.75 0.66
C MET A 326 -6.17 20.94 1.37
N GLU A 327 -6.97 20.72 2.42
CA GLU A 327 -7.56 21.79 3.23
C GLU A 327 -6.50 22.64 3.94
N GLU A 328 -5.42 22.00 4.42
CA GLU A 328 -4.28 22.70 4.99
C GLU A 328 -3.49 23.48 3.94
N PHE A 329 -3.28 22.90 2.76
CA PHE A 329 -2.60 23.56 1.65
C PHE A 329 -3.39 24.76 1.12
N GLU A 330 -4.72 24.66 1.00
CA GLU A 330 -5.59 25.78 0.63
C GLU A 330 -5.47 26.94 1.63
N ARG A 331 -5.47 26.63 2.92
CA ARG A 331 -5.36 27.62 4.00
C ARG A 331 -3.99 28.30 4.03
N ASN A 332 -2.92 27.53 3.85
CA ASN A 332 -1.56 28.01 4.02
C ASN A 332 -0.98 28.63 2.73
N GLU A 333 -1.43 28.16 1.56
CA GLU A 333 -0.87 28.49 0.24
C GLU A 333 -1.98 28.76 -0.81
N PRO A 334 -2.91 29.71 -0.57
CA PRO A 334 -4.13 29.87 -1.36
C PRO A 334 -3.87 30.18 -2.84
N GLU A 335 -2.79 30.91 -3.16
CA GLU A 335 -2.42 31.22 -4.54
C GLU A 335 -1.96 29.97 -5.31
N LEU A 336 -1.18 29.09 -4.66
CA LEU A 336 -0.76 27.83 -5.27
C LEU A 336 -1.93 26.85 -5.38
N PHE A 337 -2.81 26.81 -4.37
CA PHE A 337 -4.03 26.02 -4.42
C PHE A 337 -4.92 26.45 -5.59
N LEU A 338 -5.15 27.75 -5.78
CA LEU A 338 -5.90 28.27 -6.92
C LEU A 338 -5.25 27.88 -8.26
N LYS A 339 -3.92 27.91 -8.35
CA LYS A 339 -3.18 27.46 -9.55
C LYS A 339 -3.34 25.97 -9.80
N MET A 340 -3.46 25.17 -8.74
CA MET A 340 -3.66 23.72 -8.79
C MET A 340 -5.05 23.35 -9.31
N VAL A 341 -6.11 23.97 -8.77
CA VAL A 341 -7.50 23.62 -9.09
C VAL A 341 -8.14 24.54 -10.16
N GLY A 342 -7.42 25.56 -10.61
CA GLY A 342 -7.89 26.52 -11.59
C GLY A 342 -7.86 26.01 -13.04
N ASN A 343 -8.87 26.37 -13.82
CA ASN A 343 -8.98 26.08 -15.26
C ASN A 343 -8.74 24.60 -15.59
N LEU A 344 -9.25 23.67 -14.78
CA LEU A 344 -9.14 22.23 -15.04
C LEU A 344 -9.88 21.87 -16.33
N SER A 345 -9.39 20.86 -17.05
CA SER A 345 -10.16 20.28 -18.15
C SER A 345 -11.44 19.62 -17.60
N PRO A 346 -12.51 19.48 -18.40
CA PRO A 346 -13.74 18.85 -17.92
C PRO A 346 -13.51 17.46 -17.30
N ASN A 347 -12.63 16.65 -17.90
CA ASN A 347 -12.30 15.32 -17.40
C ASN A 347 -11.60 15.39 -16.04
N VAL A 348 -10.57 16.24 -15.90
CA VAL A 348 -9.82 16.39 -14.64
C VAL A 348 -10.71 16.98 -13.55
N ALA A 349 -11.58 17.93 -13.88
CA ALA A 349 -12.55 18.49 -12.95
C ALA A 349 -13.54 17.42 -12.45
N GLN A 350 -14.00 16.54 -13.34
CA GLN A 350 -14.88 15.42 -12.97
C GLN A 350 -14.14 14.43 -12.05
N SER A 351 -12.95 13.97 -12.41
CA SER A 351 -12.14 13.09 -11.57
C SER A 351 -11.89 13.68 -10.17
N LEU A 352 -11.59 14.99 -10.10
CA LEU A 352 -11.43 15.68 -8.82
C LEU A 352 -12.73 15.72 -8.00
N GLN A 353 -13.87 16.00 -8.63
CA GLN A 353 -15.17 15.98 -7.93
C GLN A 353 -15.49 14.60 -7.37
N ASN A 354 -15.17 13.53 -8.09
CA ASN A 354 -15.39 12.17 -7.61
C ASN A 354 -14.46 11.85 -6.44
N LEU A 355 -13.16 12.18 -6.56
CA LEU A 355 -12.22 12.00 -5.46
C LEU A 355 -12.65 12.75 -4.19
N ILE A 356 -13.20 13.96 -4.32
CA ILE A 356 -13.72 14.72 -3.17
C ILE A 356 -14.85 13.95 -2.48
N LYS A 357 -15.78 13.34 -3.23
CA LYS A 357 -16.85 12.52 -2.65
C LYS A 357 -16.31 11.30 -1.90
N GLU A 358 -15.37 10.57 -2.50
CA GLU A 358 -14.70 9.43 -1.85
C GLU A 358 -14.02 9.88 -0.55
N CYS A 359 -13.29 10.99 -0.59
CA CYS A 359 -12.66 11.56 0.60
C CYS A 359 -13.66 11.94 1.70
N GLU A 360 -14.83 12.46 1.33
CA GLU A 360 -15.90 12.77 2.28
C GLU A 360 -16.51 11.51 2.89
N GLN A 361 -16.69 10.44 2.11
CA GLN A 361 -17.20 9.16 2.62
C GLN A 361 -16.22 8.53 3.59
N HIS A 362 -14.93 8.45 3.23
CA HIS A 362 -13.88 7.93 4.11
C HIS A 362 -13.77 8.75 5.41
N ALA A 363 -13.87 10.08 5.34
CA ALA A 363 -13.85 10.93 6.53
C ALA A 363 -15.05 10.66 7.46
N LYS A 364 -16.27 10.50 6.91
CA LYS A 364 -17.46 10.15 7.70
C LYS A 364 -17.36 8.76 8.32
N SER A 365 -16.79 7.79 7.60
CA SER A 365 -16.54 6.44 8.11
C SER A 365 -15.55 6.48 9.28
N GLU A 366 -14.43 7.20 9.15
CA GLU A 366 -13.45 7.35 10.22
C GLU A 366 -14.04 8.04 11.46
N GLU A 367 -14.84 9.11 11.27
CA GLU A 367 -15.58 9.77 12.36
C GLU A 367 -16.56 8.82 13.05
N SER A 368 -17.27 7.98 12.29
CA SER A 368 -18.23 7.01 12.84
C SER A 368 -17.51 5.95 13.69
N LYS A 369 -16.40 5.41 13.19
CA LYS A 369 -15.55 4.46 13.94
C LYS A 369 -15.01 5.08 15.23
N GLN A 370 -14.56 6.34 15.19
CA GLN A 370 -14.10 7.04 16.40
C GLN A 370 -15.22 7.22 17.44
N VAL A 371 -16.45 7.48 17.01
CA VAL A 371 -17.61 7.58 17.91
C VAL A 371 -17.94 6.23 18.53
N GLU A 372 -17.91 5.15 17.74
CA GLU A 372 -18.11 3.78 18.24
C GLU A 372 -17.06 3.38 19.28
N GLU A 373 -15.78 3.61 18.99
CA GLU A 373 -14.67 3.37 19.92
C GLU A 373 -14.77 4.21 21.20
N ALA A 374 -15.35 5.42 21.12
CA ALA A 374 -15.61 6.29 22.26
C ALA A 374 -16.82 5.87 23.11
N GLY A 375 -17.48 4.75 22.78
CA GLY A 375 -18.65 4.22 23.49
C GLY A 375 -19.99 4.67 22.93
N GLY A 376 -20.03 5.12 21.67
CA GLY A 376 -21.22 5.56 20.95
C GLY A 376 -21.61 7.02 21.23
N TYR A 377 -22.73 7.46 20.66
CA TYR A 377 -23.25 8.80 20.89
C TYR A 377 -23.69 8.95 22.35
N ASN A 378 -23.15 9.97 23.03
CA ASN A 378 -23.62 10.37 24.36
C ASN A 378 -25.04 10.93 24.26
N PHE A 379 -26.04 10.09 24.47
CA PHE A 379 -27.42 10.53 24.66
C PHE A 379 -27.55 11.15 26.04
N ASP A 380 -27.66 12.47 26.10
CA ASP A 380 -28.04 13.16 27.33
C ASP A 380 -29.51 12.82 27.65
N ALA A 381 -29.71 11.94 28.63
CA ALA A 381 -31.05 11.55 29.10
C ALA A 381 -31.86 12.73 29.69
N ALA A 382 -31.22 13.88 29.95
CA ALA A 382 -31.88 15.11 30.37
C ALA A 382 -32.16 16.09 29.21
N ALA A 383 -31.74 15.78 27.97
CA ALA A 383 -32.08 16.58 26.81
C ALA A 383 -33.59 16.50 26.56
N VAL A 384 -34.24 17.66 26.51
CA VAL A 384 -35.67 17.78 26.21
C VAL A 384 -35.91 17.25 24.80
N VAL A 385 -36.57 16.09 24.70
CA VAL A 385 -37.03 15.53 23.43
C VAL A 385 -37.94 16.58 22.77
N PRO A 386 -37.63 17.06 21.55
CA PRO A 386 -38.49 18.03 20.88
C PRO A 386 -39.88 17.43 20.66
N GLU A 387 -40.94 18.10 21.16
CA GLU A 387 -42.32 17.63 21.01
C GLU A 387 -42.82 17.66 19.54
N SER A 388 -42.03 18.21 18.62
CA SER A 388 -42.32 18.22 17.20
C SER A 388 -41.05 18.05 16.38
N PHE A 389 -40.97 16.96 15.62
CA PHE A 389 -40.02 16.81 14.52
C PHE A 389 -40.62 17.42 13.25
N ASN A 390 -39.92 18.40 12.68
CA ASN A 390 -40.33 19.02 11.42
C ASN A 390 -39.55 18.35 10.28
N PHE A 391 -40.21 17.49 9.50
CA PHE A 391 -39.62 16.73 8.39
C PHE A 391 -39.47 17.52 7.09
N ASN A 392 -39.68 18.84 7.13
CA ASN A 392 -39.51 19.70 5.96
C ASN A 392 -38.32 20.63 6.16
N SER A 393 -37.13 20.21 5.74
CA SER A 393 -36.05 21.06 5.21
C SER A 393 -35.11 20.19 4.38
#